data_AF-A0A2M9MZV7-F1
#
_entry.id   AF-A0A2M9MZV7-F1
#
_cell.length_a   1.000
_cell.length_b   1.000
_cell.length_c   1.000
_cell.angle_alpha   90.00
_cell.angle_beta   90.00
_cell.angle_gamma   90.00
#
_symmetry.space_group_name_H-M   'P 1'
#
loop_
_entity.id
_entity.type
_entity.pdbx_description
1 polymer ?
#
loop_
_entity_poly.entity_id
_entity_poly.type
_entity_poly.pdbx_seq_one_letter_code
_entity_poly.pdbx_strand_id
1 'polypeptide(L)' 'MVSRGEVALIIASTGLQAGLLLPEYFTSVVIVVILTTLIAPPLLKILFQPQGKLNSSKKIGL' A
#
# COMPACT_ATOMS: atom_id res chain seq x y z
N MET A 1 -5.28 -5.00 -6.23
CA MET A 1 -4.58 -5.65 -5.09
C MET A 1 -5.59 -6.27 -4.10
N VAL A 2 -6.65 -6.92 -4.59
CA VAL A 2 -7.72 -7.48 -3.74
C VAL A 2 -7.16 -8.55 -2.76
N SER A 3 -6.19 -9.34 -3.22
CA SER A 3 -5.53 -10.37 -2.42
C SER A 3 -4.77 -9.85 -1.18
N ARG A 4 -4.31 -8.59 -1.12
CA ARG A 4 -3.58 -8.10 0.08
C ARG A 4 -4.46 -7.95 1.31
N GLY A 5 -5.75 -7.66 1.13
CA GLY A 5 -6.72 -7.56 2.23
C GLY A 5 -7.23 -8.92 2.67
N GLU A 6 -7.74 -9.72 1.75
CA GLU A 6 -8.26 -11.06 2.05
C GLU A 6 -7.20 -11.98 2.66
N VAL A 7 -6.00 -12.03 2.08
CA VAL A 7 -4.92 -12.88 2.60
C VAL A 7 -4.45 -12.40 3.97
N ALA A 8 -4.40 -11.09 4.22
CA ALA A 8 -4.04 -10.58 5.54
C ALA A 8 -5.07 -10.96 6.62
N LEU A 9 -6.36 -10.92 6.29
CA LEU A 9 -7.43 -11.35 7.20
C LEU A 9 -7.42 -12.87 7.42
N ILE A 10 -7.14 -13.65 6.38
CA ILE A 10 -6.96 -15.10 6.51
C ILE A 10 -5.77 -15.41 7.42
N ILE A 11 -4.62 -14.76 7.23
CA ILE A 11 -3.44 -14.97 8.09
C ILE A 11 -3.72 -14.54 9.53
N ALA A 12 -4.36 -13.38 9.74
CA ALA A 12 -4.67 -12.90 11.08
C ALA A 12 -5.65 -13.83 11.82
N SER A 13 -6.68 -14.33 11.14
CA SER A 13 -7.65 -15.27 11.72
C SER A 13 -7.04 -16.65 11.96
N THR A 14 -6.16 -17.11 11.08
CA THR A 14 -5.44 -18.38 11.27
C THR A 14 -4.43 -18.27 12.41
N GLY A 15 -3.71 -17.14 12.51
CA GLY A 15 -2.77 -16.86 13.60
C GLY A 15 -3.47 -16.71 14.96
N LEU A 16 -4.67 -16.13 14.99
CA LEU A 16 -5.49 -16.04 16.20
C LEU A 16 -5.95 -17.44 16.67
N GLN A 17 -6.40 -18.29 15.74
CA GLN A 17 -6.80 -19.67 16.05
C GLN A 17 -5.62 -20.55 16.47
N ALA A 18 -4.44 -20.34 15.89
CA ALA A 18 -3.22 -21.04 16.24
C ALA A 18 -2.60 -20.56 17.57
N GLY A 19 -3.16 -19.52 18.21
CA GLY A 19 -2.61 -18.92 19.43
C GLY A 19 -1.32 -18.12 19.22
N LEU A 20 -0.94 -17.85 17.95
CA LEU A 20 0.25 -17.08 17.58
C LEU A 20 0.00 -15.56 17.59
N LEU A 21 -1.27 -15.16 17.60
CA LEU A 21 -1.69 -13.76 17.57
C LEU A 21 -2.69 -13.55 18.70
N LEU A 22 -2.33 -12.71 19.69
CA LEU A 22 -3.25 -12.43 20.79
C LEU A 22 -4.47 -11.64 20.28
N PRO A 23 -5.67 -11.86 20.84
CA PRO A 23 -6.91 -11.19 20.40
C PRO A 23 -6.81 -9.66 20.38
N GLU A 24 -6.06 -9.08 21.31
CA GLU A 24 -5.83 -7.63 21.40
C GLU A 24 -5.09 -7.05 20.18
N TYR A 25 -4.25 -7.85 19.51
CA TYR A 25 -3.49 -7.41 18.33
C TYR A 25 -4.26 -7.57 17.03
N PHE A 26 -5.34 -8.35 17.00
CA PHE A 26 -6.10 -8.61 15.79
C PHE A 26 -6.58 -7.30 15.14
N THR A 27 -7.22 -6.43 15.93
CA THR A 27 -7.71 -5.13 15.47
C THR A 27 -6.56 -4.21 15.01
N SER A 28 -5.44 -4.19 15.76
CA SER A 28 -4.26 -3.41 15.39
C SER A 28 -3.69 -3.83 14.04
N VAL A 29 -3.57 -5.14 13.78
CA VAL A 29 -3.08 -5.67 12.51
C VAL A 29 -3.99 -5.26 11.35
N VAL A 30 -5.30 -5.38 11.52
CA VAL A 30 -6.28 -4.95 10.50
C VAL A 30 -6.13 -3.47 10.17
N ILE A 31 -6.00 -2.61 11.19
CA ILE A 31 -5.79 -1.17 10.99
C ILE A 31 -4.50 -0.91 10.21
N VAL A 32 -3.39 -1.54 10.57
CA VAL A 32 -2.10 -1.38 9.88
C VAL A 32 -2.20 -1.81 8.42
N VAL A 33 -2.87 -2.92 8.12
CA VAL A 33 -3.06 -3.40 6.74
C VAL A 33 -3.84 -2.39 5.91
N ILE A 34 -4.92 -1.83 6.46
CA ILE A 34 -5.74 -0.82 5.77
C ILE A 34 -4.91 0.45 5.54
N LEU A 35 -4.27 0.96 6.60
CA LEU A 35 -3.46 2.19 6.53
C LEU A 35 -2.34 2.07 5.51
N THR A 36 -1.55 1.00 5.57
CA THR A 36 -0.44 0.80 4.63
C THR A 36 -0.92 0.59 3.19
N THR A 37 -2.08 -0.04 2.99
CA THR A 37 -2.68 -0.21 1.66
C THR A 37 -3.14 1.12 1.06
N LEU A 38 -3.68 2.03 1.87
CA LEU A 38 -4.10 3.36 1.43
C LEU A 38 -2.92 4.31 1.23
N ILE A 39 -1.89 4.23 2.07
CA ILE A 39 -0.74 5.14 2.07
C ILE A 39 0.28 4.75 0.98
N ALA A 40 0.46 3.46 0.68
CA ALA A 40 1.49 3.01 -0.26
C ALA A 40 1.33 3.56 -1.70
N PRO A 41 0.14 3.60 -2.34
CA PRO A 41 0.00 4.12 -3.71
C PRO A 41 0.32 5.62 -3.84
N PRO A 42 -0.19 6.52 -2.97
CA PRO A 42 0.21 7.92 -2.96
C PRO A 42 1.71 8.10 -2.71
N LEU A 43 2.27 7.37 -1.74
CA LEU A 43 3.70 7.46 -1.41
C LEU A 43 4.56 7.01 -2.60
N LEU A 44 4.22 5.90 -3.26
CA LEU A 44 4.88 5.46 -4.47
C LEU A 44 4.73 6.47 -5.62
N LYS A 45 3.56 7.09 -5.78
CA LYS A 45 3.35 8.13 -6.81
C LYS A 45 4.22 9.37 -6.58
N ILE A 46 4.51 9.72 -5.33
CA ILE A 46 5.40 10.83 -4.98
C ILE A 46 6.86 10.43 -5.19
N LEU A 47 7.27 9.26 -4.69
CA LEU A 47 8.65 8.78 -4.80
C LEU A 47 9.05 8.45 -6.25
N PHE A 48 8.12 7.95 -7.05
CA PHE A 48 8.30 7.61 -8.46
C PHE A 48 7.63 8.62 -9.39
N GLN A 49 7.53 9.90 -9.01
CA GLN A 49 7.15 10.93 -9.98
C GLN A 49 8.13 10.85 -11.15
N PRO A 50 7.68 10.51 -12.37
CA PRO A 50 8.55 10.54 -13.53
C PRO A 50 9.05 11.97 -13.65
N GLN A 51 10.36 12.18 -13.76
CA GLN A 51 10.96 13.47 -14.12
C GLN A 51 10.62 13.81 -15.59
N GLY A 52 9.33 13.87 -15.92
CA GLY A 52 8.80 13.96 -17.26
C GLY A 52 8.33 15.36 -17.63
N LYS A 53 9.08 16.42 -17.25
CA LYS A 53 8.88 17.78 -17.77
C LYS A 53 10.19 18.59 -17.79
N LEU A 54 11.10 18.27 -18.70
CA LEU A 54 12.14 19.20 -19.18
C LEU A 54 12.53 18.88 -20.64
N ASN A 55 11.73 19.35 -21.62
CA ASN A 55 12.12 19.76 -23.00
C ASN A 55 10.99 19.55 -24.03
N SER A 56 9.99 20.42 -24.04
CA SER A 56 9.19 20.63 -25.27
C SER A 56 8.72 22.09 -25.40
N SER A 57 9.66 23.00 -25.18
CA SER A 57 9.54 24.36 -25.67
C SER A 57 10.82 24.64 -26.43
N LYS A 58 10.71 25.12 -27.67
CA LYS A 58 11.82 25.60 -28.55
C LYS A 58 12.37 24.64 -29.60
N LYS A 59 11.53 24.26 -30.57
CA LYS A 59 11.92 24.18 -31.99
C LYS A 59 10.70 24.63 -32.80
N ILE A 60 10.59 25.94 -33.08
CA ILE A 60 11.01 26.59 -34.33
C ILE A 60 10.17 26.02 -35.49
N GLY A 61 9.18 26.70 -36.08
CA GLY A 61 9.06 28.16 -36.17
C GLY A 61 10.10 28.76 -37.11
N LEU A 62 10.49 28.02 -38.16
CA LEU A 62 11.14 28.47 -39.40
C LEU A 62 10.91 27.40 -40.46
#